data_AF-A0A3S7HPG7-F1
#
_entry.id   AF-A0A3S7HPG7-F1
#
_cell.length_a   1.000
_cell.length_b   1.000
_cell.length_c   1.000
_cell.angle_alpha   90.00
_cell.angle_beta   90.00
_cell.angle_gamma   90.00
#
_symmetry.space_group_name_H-M   'P 1'
#
loop_
_entity.id
_entity.type
_entity.pdbx_description
1 polymer ?
#
loop_
_entity_poly.entity_id
_entity_poly.type
_entity_poly.pdbx_seq_one_letter_code
_entity_poly.pdbx_strand_id
1 'polypeptide(L)'
;MEARSVKNEEISIVVHNTLSSMDDNPWRQRTEMLEYELAVKWFALTAHIKGELVGFMHLIRHPERDYEWYCCDVNAIDPYKRLGIATAMYQEASELLLKYGKACRITASVSDNNLPSVKLHEKLGFFNTHETPAFRGLDFGPDETVYERYFVKEYPARNLPIHREILSRITLDSKDDVLGEVEKSEQDPARKVFILWAGETAIGYRKAAWDEPLMLPEWKKHLENKCLKIIRQE
;
A
#
# COMPACT_ATOMS: atom_id res chain seq x y z
N MET A 1 -18.34 33.78 18.00
CA MET A 1 -17.14 33.00 18.35
C MET A 1 -16.57 32.49 17.04
N GLU A 2 -15.58 33.20 16.52
CA GLU A 2 -14.99 32.97 15.20
C GLU A 2 -14.12 31.72 15.22
N ALA A 3 -14.33 30.81 14.26
CA ALA A 3 -13.34 29.80 13.93
C ALA A 3 -12.90 30.04 12.48
N ARG A 4 -11.68 30.58 12.37
CA ARG A 4 -10.96 30.91 11.15
C ARG A 4 -10.84 29.68 10.24
N SER A 5 -11.20 29.88 8.97
CA SER A 5 -10.76 29.06 7.85
C SER A 5 -9.23 29.20 7.70
N VAL A 6 -8.47 28.19 8.13
CA VAL A 6 -7.08 28.02 7.70
C VAL A 6 -7.13 27.25 6.38
N LYS A 7 -7.20 27.98 5.26
CA LYS A 7 -6.99 27.43 3.93
C LYS A 7 -5.48 27.43 3.64
N ASN A 8 -4.98 26.24 3.31
CA ASN A 8 -3.78 25.93 2.53
C ASN A 8 -2.52 26.75 2.82
N GLU A 9 -1.72 26.25 3.76
CA GLU A 9 -0.29 26.23 3.50
C GLU A 9 -0.05 25.14 2.46
N GLU A 10 0.51 25.49 1.30
CA GLU A 10 0.76 24.54 0.21
C GLU A 10 1.83 23.54 0.68
N ILE A 11 1.38 22.32 1.00
CA ILE A 11 2.27 21.21 1.33
C ILE A 11 2.96 20.81 0.04
N SER A 12 4.30 20.94 -0.01
CA SER A 12 5.08 20.42 -1.12
C SER A 12 5.70 19.08 -0.74
N ILE A 13 5.59 18.10 -1.65
CA ILE A 13 6.21 16.79 -1.49
C ILE A 13 7.40 16.70 -2.45
N VAL A 14 8.56 16.33 -1.93
CA VAL A 14 9.76 16.07 -2.73
C VAL A 14 10.08 14.58 -2.68
N VAL A 15 10.24 13.97 -3.86
CA VAL A 15 10.54 12.54 -4.01
C VAL A 15 12.03 12.36 -4.26
N HIS A 16 12.67 11.55 -3.42
CA HIS A 16 14.07 11.19 -3.52
C HIS A 16 14.19 9.72 -3.91
N ASN A 17 15.16 9.42 -4.78
CA ASN A 17 15.44 8.07 -5.27
C ASN A 17 16.94 7.75 -5.30
N THR A 18 17.76 8.65 -4.74
CA THR A 18 19.21 8.54 -4.52
C THR A 18 19.57 9.30 -3.24
N LEU A 19 20.58 8.85 -2.50
CA LEU A 19 21.03 9.55 -1.28
C LEU A 19 21.61 10.95 -1.55
N SER A 20 22.11 11.19 -2.77
CA SER A 20 22.66 12.48 -3.18
C SER A 20 21.60 13.55 -3.39
N SER A 21 20.32 13.19 -3.56
CA SER A 21 19.24 14.16 -3.71
C SER A 21 18.60 14.56 -2.37
N MET A 22 19.05 13.99 -1.25
CA MET A 22 18.53 14.28 0.09
C MET A 22 19.44 15.27 0.83
N ASP A 23 18.83 16.19 1.57
CA ASP A 23 19.56 17.07 2.49
C ASP A 23 20.20 16.26 3.62
N ASP A 24 21.27 16.81 4.23
CA ASP A 24 21.93 16.16 5.36
C ASP A 24 21.09 16.31 6.63
N ASN A 25 20.32 15.27 6.93
CA ASN A 25 19.40 15.20 8.06
C ASN A 25 19.28 13.74 8.56
N PRO A 26 18.64 13.49 9.73
CA PRO A 26 18.53 12.14 10.28
C PRO A 26 17.84 11.14 9.35
N TRP A 27 16.94 11.60 8.49
CA TRP A 27 16.24 10.74 7.53
C TRP A 27 17.14 10.27 6.38
N ARG A 28 18.11 11.09 5.96
CA ARG A 28 19.13 10.66 5.00
C ARG A 28 19.98 9.52 5.57
N GLN A 29 20.41 9.63 6.83
CA GLN A 29 21.18 8.57 7.51
C GLN A 29 20.34 7.29 7.65
N ARG A 30 19.07 7.41 8.04
CA ARG A 30 18.14 6.27 8.09
C ARG A 30 17.98 5.61 6.71
N THR A 31 17.88 6.40 5.65
CA THR A 31 17.77 5.90 4.27
C THR A 31 19.04 5.16 3.84
N GLU A 32 20.22 5.69 4.19
CA GLU A 32 21.51 5.06 3.90
C GLU A 32 21.63 3.68 4.57
N MET A 33 21.20 3.56 5.83
CA MET A 33 21.15 2.27 6.52
C MET A 33 20.21 1.28 5.82
N LEU A 34 18.99 1.70 5.46
CA LEU A 34 18.04 0.84 4.77
C LEU A 34 18.54 0.39 3.39
N GLU A 35 19.20 1.28 2.64
CA GLU A 35 19.81 0.96 1.35
C GLU A 35 20.92 -0.09 1.52
N TYR A 36 21.76 0.06 2.54
CA TYR A 36 22.83 -0.89 2.84
C TYR A 36 22.30 -2.26 3.30
N GLU A 37 21.31 -2.28 4.19
CA GLU A 37 20.77 -3.50 4.80
C GLU A 37 19.92 -4.33 3.82
N LEU A 38 19.09 -3.66 3.02
CA LEU A 38 18.11 -4.34 2.19
C LEU A 38 18.56 -4.47 0.73
N ALA A 39 19.42 -3.57 0.23
CA ALA A 39 19.86 -3.52 -1.16
C ALA A 39 18.69 -3.56 -2.18
N VAL A 40 17.56 -2.93 -1.83
CA VAL A 40 16.34 -2.89 -2.65
C VAL A 40 16.08 -1.49 -3.21
N LYS A 41 15.20 -1.40 -4.22
CA LYS A 41 14.73 -0.12 -4.71
C LYS A 41 13.90 0.56 -3.61
N TRP A 42 14.19 1.84 -3.38
CA TRP A 42 13.47 2.67 -2.42
C TRP A 42 13.11 4.03 -3.02
N PHE A 43 12.14 4.68 -2.37
CA PHE A 43 11.87 6.11 -2.48
C PHE A 43 11.74 6.71 -1.08
N ALA A 44 12.23 7.93 -0.91
CA ALA A 44 11.99 8.71 0.30
C ALA A 44 11.19 9.95 -0.09
N LEU A 45 10.12 10.24 0.62
CA LEU A 45 9.27 11.39 0.40
C LEU A 45 9.48 12.36 1.56
N THR A 46 9.84 13.60 1.26
CA THR A 46 9.92 14.67 2.26
C THR A 46 8.76 15.65 2.05
N ALA A 47 8.07 16.02 3.12
CA ALA A 47 7.01 17.00 3.08
C ALA A 47 7.51 18.33 3.64
N HIS A 48 7.23 19.43 2.93
CA HIS A 48 7.67 20.77 3.30
C HIS A 48 6.51 21.75 3.38
N ILE A 49 6.59 22.66 4.34
CA ILE A 49 5.69 23.81 4.48
C ILE A 49 6.56 25.06 4.59
N LYS A 50 6.39 26.01 3.66
CA LYS A 50 7.22 27.24 3.58
C LYS A 50 8.73 26.97 3.59
N GLY A 51 9.15 25.82 3.01
CA GLY A 51 10.54 25.38 2.94
C GLY A 51 11.08 24.69 4.20
N GLU A 52 10.27 24.54 5.25
CA GLU A 52 10.60 23.74 6.43
C GLU A 52 10.23 22.27 6.21
N LEU A 53 11.14 21.35 6.53
CA LEU A 53 10.87 19.91 6.52
C LEU A 53 9.95 19.53 7.68
N VAL A 54 8.72 19.13 7.37
CA VAL A 54 7.66 18.86 8.36
C VAL A 54 7.18 17.41 8.37
N GLY A 55 7.61 16.59 7.42
CA GLY A 55 7.20 15.20 7.34
C GLY A 55 8.10 14.35 6.47
N PHE A 56 7.97 13.04 6.67
CA PHE A 56 8.82 12.06 6.03
C PHE A 56 8.08 10.73 5.84
N MET A 57 8.44 9.99 4.79
CA MET A 57 7.92 8.65 4.48
C MET A 57 8.94 7.89 3.64
N HIS A 58 9.10 6.59 3.91
CA HIS A 58 9.80 5.66 3.04
C HIS A 58 8.85 4.76 2.28
N LEU A 59 9.21 4.47 1.04
CA LEU A 59 8.67 3.38 0.25
C LEU A 59 9.81 2.43 -0.10
N ILE A 60 9.67 1.18 0.32
CA ILE A 60 10.70 0.15 0.13
C ILE A 60 10.08 -0.96 -0.71
N ARG A 61 10.71 -1.33 -1.82
CA ARG A 61 10.25 -2.47 -2.61
C ARG A 61 10.57 -3.76 -1.87
N HIS A 62 9.62 -4.68 -1.82
CA HIS A 62 9.85 -5.99 -1.21
C HIS A 62 11.00 -6.73 -1.94
N PRO A 63 11.96 -7.32 -1.23
CA PRO A 63 13.16 -7.92 -1.83
C PRO A 63 12.85 -9.09 -2.77
N GLU A 64 11.81 -9.87 -2.45
CA GLU A 64 11.43 -11.09 -3.18
C GLU A 64 10.18 -10.91 -4.04
N ARG A 65 9.47 -9.79 -3.90
CA ARG A 65 8.16 -9.55 -4.53
C ARG A 65 8.19 -8.17 -5.18
N ASP A 66 8.68 -8.10 -6.42
CA ASP A 66 8.92 -6.83 -7.13
C ASP A 66 7.64 -6.04 -7.45
N TYR A 67 6.47 -6.63 -7.21
CA TYR A 67 5.15 -6.03 -7.29
C TYR A 67 4.63 -5.41 -5.99
N GLU A 68 5.33 -5.62 -4.88
CA GLU A 68 4.93 -5.20 -3.55
C GLU A 68 5.86 -4.13 -3.01
N TRP A 69 5.24 -3.11 -2.43
CA TRP A 69 5.92 -2.01 -1.77
C TRP A 69 5.48 -1.93 -0.31
N TYR A 70 6.41 -1.57 0.55
CA TYR A 70 6.19 -1.36 1.96
C TYR A 70 6.36 0.12 2.28
N CYS A 71 5.38 0.68 2.98
CA CYS A 71 5.38 2.05 3.47
C CYS A 71 5.85 2.03 4.92
N CYS A 72 6.89 2.79 5.24
CA CYS A 72 7.44 2.88 6.59
C CYS A 72 7.91 4.28 6.93
N ASP A 73 8.29 4.48 8.19
CA ASP A 73 8.82 5.74 8.72
C ASP A 73 7.92 6.96 8.41
N VAL A 74 6.60 6.73 8.34
CA VAL A 74 5.60 7.78 8.05
C VAL A 74 5.44 8.68 9.26
N ASN A 75 5.90 9.92 9.14
CA ASN A 75 5.86 10.89 10.23
C ASN A 75 5.52 12.29 9.74
N ALA A 76 4.87 13.05 10.62
CA ALA A 76 4.71 14.49 10.53
C ALA A 76 5.04 15.08 11.91
N ILE A 77 5.88 16.10 11.95
CA ILE A 77 6.28 16.72 13.22
C ILE A 77 5.07 17.31 13.94
N ASP A 78 5.09 17.29 15.29
CA ASP A 78 3.91 17.55 16.12
C ASP A 78 3.14 18.85 15.79
N PRO A 79 3.80 20.01 15.57
CA PRO A 79 3.08 21.26 15.28
C PRO A 79 2.27 21.22 13.99
N TYR A 80 2.62 20.33 13.07
CA TYR A 80 2.05 20.23 11.74
C TYR A 80 1.15 18.99 11.56
N LYS A 81 0.95 18.21 12.63
CA LYS A 81 0.00 17.09 12.60
C LYS A 81 -1.42 17.59 12.30
N ARG A 82 -2.22 16.70 11.69
CA ARG A 82 -3.61 16.96 11.27
C ARG A 82 -3.79 18.01 10.16
N LEU A 83 -2.70 18.48 9.54
CA LEU A 83 -2.75 19.34 8.34
C LEU A 83 -2.84 18.55 7.03
N GLY A 84 -2.95 17.22 7.08
CA GLY A 84 -3.04 16.38 5.88
C GLY A 84 -1.70 15.98 5.26
N ILE A 85 -0.56 16.24 5.93
CA ILE A 85 0.79 15.88 5.45
C ILE A 85 0.91 14.39 5.09
N ALA A 86 0.51 13.49 6.00
CA ALA A 86 0.58 12.06 5.75
C ALA A 86 -0.34 11.64 4.58
N THR A 87 -1.53 12.23 4.46
CA THR A 87 -2.43 12.02 3.32
C THR A 87 -1.77 12.41 2.01
N ALA A 88 -1.14 13.59 1.95
CA ALA A 88 -0.45 14.08 0.76
C ALA A 88 0.72 13.17 0.37
N MET A 89 1.53 12.71 1.34
CA MET A 89 2.60 11.74 1.08
C MET A 89 2.07 10.41 0.54
N TYR A 90 0.98 9.86 1.08
CA TYR A 90 0.37 8.62 0.56
C TYR A 90 -0.22 8.78 -0.83
N GLN A 91 -0.76 9.97 -1.16
CA GLN A 91 -1.25 10.28 -2.50
C GLN A 91 -0.10 10.29 -3.49
N GLU A 92 0.97 11.05 -3.20
CA GLU A 92 2.18 11.09 -4.04
C GLU A 92 2.83 9.70 -4.18
N ALA A 93 2.91 8.94 -3.07
CA ALA A 93 3.39 7.56 -3.08
C ALA A 93 2.57 6.68 -4.04
N SER A 94 1.24 6.80 -4.00
CA SER A 94 0.36 6.04 -4.88
C SER A 94 0.60 6.40 -6.36
N GLU A 95 0.69 7.69 -6.68
CA GLU A 95 0.96 8.17 -8.05
C GLU A 95 2.33 7.73 -8.57
N LEU A 96 3.34 7.77 -7.71
CA LEU A 96 4.69 7.30 -8.01
C LEU A 96 4.69 5.79 -8.32
N LEU A 97 4.01 4.99 -7.49
CA LEU A 97 3.96 3.54 -7.65
C LEU A 97 3.12 3.12 -8.86
N LEU A 98 2.06 3.85 -9.21
CA LEU A 98 1.30 3.62 -10.45
C LEU A 98 2.15 3.79 -11.71
N LYS A 99 3.14 4.70 -11.68
CA LYS A 99 4.13 4.86 -12.76
C LYS A 99 5.18 3.73 -12.78
N TYR A 100 5.32 2.99 -11.68
CA TYR A 100 6.22 1.84 -11.59
C TYR A 100 5.54 0.59 -12.16
N GLY A 101 5.95 0.18 -13.36
CA GLY A 101 5.31 -0.85 -14.19
C GLY A 101 5.22 -2.28 -13.62
N LYS A 102 5.56 -2.49 -12.35
CA LYS A 102 5.38 -3.76 -11.65
C LYS A 102 4.58 -3.64 -10.36
N ALA A 103 4.42 -2.44 -9.80
CA ALA A 103 3.76 -2.25 -8.51
C ALA A 103 2.26 -2.59 -8.60
N CYS A 104 1.78 -3.44 -7.69
CA CYS A 104 0.38 -3.86 -7.64
C CYS A 104 -0.25 -3.60 -6.28
N ARG A 105 0.56 -3.56 -5.22
CA ARG A 105 0.10 -3.26 -3.88
C ARG A 105 1.13 -2.48 -3.08
N ILE A 106 0.61 -1.72 -2.13
CA ILE A 106 1.38 -1.09 -1.05
C ILE A 106 0.87 -1.65 0.28
N THR A 107 1.81 -1.92 1.17
CA THR A 107 1.57 -2.50 2.50
C THR A 107 2.17 -1.58 3.56
N ALA A 108 1.64 -1.62 4.77
CA ALA A 108 2.16 -0.90 5.93
C ALA A 108 1.89 -1.73 7.19
N SER A 109 2.76 -1.65 8.18
CA SER A 109 2.52 -2.21 9.50
C SER A 109 2.03 -1.10 10.42
N VAL A 110 0.91 -1.35 11.12
CA VAL A 110 0.29 -0.35 11.99
C VAL A 110 -0.12 -1.01 13.30
N SER A 111 0.32 -0.43 14.41
CA SER A 111 -0.15 -0.79 15.75
C SER A 111 -1.62 -0.41 15.91
N ASP A 112 -2.42 -1.32 16.48
CA ASP A 112 -3.83 -1.07 16.80
C ASP A 112 -4.00 0.09 17.80
N ASN A 113 -2.96 0.39 18.59
CA ASN A 113 -2.93 1.52 19.50
C ASN A 113 -2.70 2.87 18.79
N ASN A 114 -2.20 2.86 17.55
CA ASN A 114 -2.00 4.05 16.72
C ASN A 114 -3.27 4.43 15.96
N LEU A 115 -4.33 4.78 16.70
CA LEU A 115 -5.63 5.16 16.15
C LEU A 115 -5.57 6.23 15.04
N PRO A 116 -4.70 7.26 15.09
CA PRO A 116 -4.55 8.20 13.98
C PRO A 116 -4.08 7.53 12.68
N SER A 117 -3.13 6.59 12.77
CA SER A 117 -2.63 5.85 11.61
C SER A 117 -3.68 4.88 11.07
N VAL A 118 -4.37 4.15 11.95
CA VAL A 118 -5.49 3.25 11.56
C VAL A 118 -6.52 4.00 10.72
N LYS A 119 -7.03 5.13 11.24
CA LYS A 119 -8.03 5.95 10.54
C LYS A 119 -7.52 6.54 9.23
N LEU A 120 -6.24 6.90 9.17
CA LEU A 120 -5.63 7.38 7.94
C LEU A 120 -5.60 6.28 6.88
N HIS A 121 -5.16 5.07 7.24
CA HIS A 121 -5.09 3.93 6.35
C HIS A 121 -6.47 3.52 5.83
N GLU A 122 -7.46 3.39 6.72
CA GLU A 122 -8.85 3.11 6.34
C GLU A 122 -9.40 4.17 5.37
N LYS A 123 -9.19 5.46 5.68
CA LYS A 123 -9.61 6.57 4.81
C LYS A 123 -8.96 6.51 3.42
N LEU A 124 -7.73 6.02 3.34
CA LEU A 124 -6.98 5.88 2.09
C LEU A 124 -7.30 4.58 1.34
N GLY A 125 -8.24 3.77 1.83
CA GLY A 125 -8.65 2.51 1.20
C GLY A 125 -7.67 1.35 1.45
N PHE A 126 -6.87 1.43 2.51
CA PHE A 126 -6.20 0.26 3.04
C PHE A 126 -7.19 -0.54 3.89
N PHE A 127 -7.02 -1.86 3.89
CA PHE A 127 -7.74 -2.76 4.78
C PHE A 127 -6.76 -3.49 5.68
N ASN A 128 -7.18 -3.78 6.91
CA ASN A 128 -6.42 -4.59 7.85
C ASN A 128 -6.55 -6.07 7.47
N THR A 129 -5.43 -6.76 7.32
CA THR A 129 -5.38 -8.22 7.04
C THR A 129 -5.49 -9.06 8.31
N HIS A 130 -5.22 -8.45 9.47
CA HIS A 130 -5.00 -9.10 10.76
C HIS A 130 -3.81 -10.08 10.78
N GLU A 131 -2.95 -10.02 9.77
CA GLU A 131 -1.73 -10.80 9.71
C GLU A 131 -0.61 -10.12 10.49
N THR A 132 0.27 -10.92 11.08
CA THR A 132 1.51 -10.43 11.69
C THR A 132 2.42 -9.89 10.60
N PRO A 133 2.95 -8.67 10.74
CA PRO A 133 3.86 -8.10 9.77
C PRO A 133 5.14 -8.92 9.64
N ALA A 134 5.52 -9.16 8.39
CA ALA A 134 6.76 -9.82 8.04
C ALA A 134 7.37 -9.11 6.83
N PHE A 135 8.50 -8.45 7.06
CA PHE A 135 9.33 -7.85 6.02
C PHE A 135 10.79 -8.09 6.40
N ARG A 136 11.55 -8.69 5.51
CA ARG A 136 12.94 -9.05 5.79
C ARG A 136 13.74 -7.80 6.19
N GLY A 137 14.40 -7.85 7.34
CA GLY A 137 15.26 -6.77 7.84
C GLY A 137 14.52 -5.65 8.57
N LEU A 138 13.23 -5.78 8.82
CA LEU A 138 12.47 -4.85 9.66
C LEU A 138 11.94 -5.57 10.90
N ASP A 139 12.01 -4.88 12.04
CA ASP A 139 11.42 -5.31 13.31
C ASP A 139 10.05 -4.64 13.48
N PHE A 140 9.09 -5.39 14.02
CA PHE A 140 7.71 -4.92 14.21
C PHE A 140 7.28 -5.09 15.66
N GLY A 141 6.45 -4.16 16.14
CA GLY A 141 5.82 -4.27 17.45
C GLY A 141 4.88 -5.48 17.55
N PRO A 142 4.68 -6.03 18.77
CA PRO A 142 3.83 -7.20 18.99
C PRO A 142 2.34 -6.93 18.76
N ASP A 143 1.93 -5.66 18.71
CA ASP A 143 0.57 -5.18 18.50
C ASP A 143 0.34 -4.60 17.10
N GLU A 144 1.30 -4.80 16.19
CA GLU A 144 1.18 -4.34 14.81
C GLU A 144 0.53 -5.38 13.90
N THR A 145 -0.29 -4.90 12.96
CA THR A 145 -0.95 -5.70 11.94
C THR A 145 -0.70 -5.12 10.54
N VAL A 146 -0.74 -5.96 9.52
CA VAL A 146 -0.53 -5.54 8.13
C VAL A 146 -1.79 -4.89 7.57
N TYR A 147 -1.62 -3.65 7.10
CA TYR A 147 -2.58 -2.93 6.27
C TYR A 147 -2.14 -3.00 4.81
N GLU A 148 -3.05 -3.38 3.91
CA GLU A 148 -2.76 -3.48 2.47
C GLU A 148 -3.71 -2.60 1.65
N ARG A 149 -3.19 -2.05 0.55
CA ARG A 149 -3.98 -1.39 -0.49
C ARG A 149 -3.49 -1.83 -1.86
N TYR A 150 -4.45 -2.20 -2.72
CA TYR A 150 -4.18 -2.58 -4.10
C TYR A 150 -4.38 -1.39 -5.05
N PHE A 151 -3.55 -1.32 -6.08
CA PHE A 151 -3.67 -0.33 -7.16
C PHE A 151 -4.65 -0.85 -8.23
N VAL A 152 -5.93 -0.93 -7.88
CA VAL A 152 -7.00 -1.46 -8.74
C VAL A 152 -7.78 -0.38 -9.50
N LYS A 153 -7.60 0.89 -9.13
CA LYS A 153 -8.43 2.02 -9.61
C LYS A 153 -8.11 2.47 -11.04
N GLU A 154 -6.96 2.09 -11.59
CA GLU A 154 -6.66 2.28 -13.00
C GLU A 154 -6.85 0.92 -13.69
N TYR A 155 -7.94 0.76 -14.44
CA TYR A 155 -8.15 -0.39 -15.31
C TYR A 155 -8.14 0.05 -16.79
N PRO A 156 -7.33 -0.58 -17.64
CA PRO A 156 -6.28 -1.52 -17.27
C PRO A 156 -5.13 -0.78 -16.57
N ALA A 157 -4.67 -1.32 -15.43
CA ALA A 157 -3.40 -0.91 -14.88
C ALA A 157 -2.34 -1.28 -15.93
N ARG A 158 -1.27 -0.49 -16.06
CA ARG A 158 -0.14 -0.84 -16.96
C ARG A 158 0.50 -2.20 -16.62
N ASN A 159 0.12 -2.79 -15.48
CA ASN A 159 0.66 -4.01 -14.87
C ASN A 159 -0.31 -5.21 -15.03
N LEU A 160 -0.96 -5.29 -16.20
CA LEU A 160 -2.02 -6.24 -16.61
C LEU A 160 -1.84 -7.72 -16.20
N PRO A 161 -0.64 -8.34 -16.30
CA PRO A 161 -0.49 -9.78 -16.01
C PRO A 161 -0.74 -10.13 -14.54
N ILE A 162 -0.27 -9.28 -13.62
CA ILE A 162 -0.38 -9.49 -12.17
C ILE A 162 -1.82 -9.21 -11.71
N HIS A 163 -2.49 -8.26 -12.38
CA HIS A 163 -3.90 -7.97 -12.18
C HIS A 163 -4.77 -9.21 -12.43
N ARG A 164 -4.55 -9.96 -13.51
CA ARG A 164 -5.30 -11.21 -13.75
C ARG A 164 -5.06 -12.27 -12.69
N GLU A 165 -3.85 -12.38 -12.14
CA GLU A 165 -3.54 -13.37 -11.10
C GLU A 165 -4.23 -13.01 -9.77
N ILE A 166 -4.17 -11.74 -9.37
CA ILE A 166 -4.86 -11.24 -8.16
C ILE A 166 -6.37 -11.34 -8.34
N LEU A 167 -6.91 -10.85 -9.46
CA LEU A 167 -8.33 -10.93 -9.80
C LEU A 167 -8.84 -12.37 -9.98
N SER A 168 -8.00 -13.32 -10.41
CA SER A 168 -8.41 -14.74 -10.51
C SER A 168 -8.69 -15.39 -9.16
N ARG A 169 -8.21 -14.79 -8.06
CA ARG A 169 -8.44 -15.23 -6.68
C ARG A 169 -9.54 -14.43 -5.98
N ILE A 170 -10.19 -13.52 -6.72
CA ILE A 170 -11.24 -12.62 -6.25
C ILE A 170 -12.50 -13.00 -7.01
N THR A 171 -13.62 -13.16 -6.30
CA THR A 171 -14.89 -13.25 -6.99
C THR A 171 -15.26 -11.84 -7.44
N LEU A 172 -15.13 -11.58 -8.74
CA LEU A 172 -15.59 -10.35 -9.39
C LEU A 172 -17.11 -10.44 -9.55
N ASP A 173 -17.83 -10.15 -8.48
CA ASP A 173 -19.29 -10.15 -8.49
C ASP A 173 -19.86 -8.73 -8.62
N SER A 174 -21.17 -8.63 -8.87
CA SER A 174 -21.85 -7.34 -8.89
C SER A 174 -21.77 -6.66 -7.52
N LYS A 175 -21.95 -5.33 -7.48
CA LYS A 175 -21.94 -4.57 -6.22
C LYS A 175 -22.89 -5.17 -5.18
N ASP A 176 -24.06 -5.66 -5.62
CA ASP A 176 -25.08 -6.22 -4.74
C ASP A 176 -24.64 -7.58 -4.15
N ASP A 177 -23.90 -8.38 -4.91
CA ASP A 177 -23.33 -9.64 -4.46
C ASP A 177 -22.20 -9.42 -3.43
N VAL A 178 -21.35 -8.41 -3.66
CA VAL A 178 -20.31 -8.03 -2.70
C VAL A 178 -20.94 -7.61 -1.37
N LEU A 179 -21.95 -6.73 -1.41
CA LEU A 179 -22.66 -6.29 -0.21
C LEU A 179 -23.37 -7.46 0.49
N GLY A 180 -23.98 -8.37 -0.27
CA GLY A 180 -24.64 -9.55 0.28
C GLY A 180 -23.68 -10.50 1.01
N GLU A 181 -22.42 -10.63 0.57
CA GLU A 181 -21.43 -11.45 1.29
C GLU A 181 -20.88 -10.74 2.52
N VAL A 182 -20.83 -9.40 2.53
CA VAL A 182 -20.47 -8.61 3.73
C VAL A 182 -21.51 -8.80 4.82
N GLU A 183 -22.79 -8.63 4.49
CA GLU A 183 -23.88 -8.85 5.45
C GLU A 183 -23.85 -10.27 6.03
N LYS A 184 -23.55 -11.28 5.20
CA LYS A 184 -23.39 -12.67 5.67
C LYS A 184 -22.18 -12.85 6.58
N SER A 185 -21.08 -12.12 6.35
CA SER A 185 -19.89 -12.15 7.20
C SER A 185 -20.10 -11.49 8.55
N GLU A 186 -20.92 -10.44 8.62
CA GLU A 186 -21.29 -9.79 9.88
C GLU A 186 -22.22 -10.66 10.73
N GLN A 187 -23.08 -11.46 10.08
CA GLN A 187 -24.01 -12.39 10.73
C GLN A 187 -23.34 -13.71 11.17
N ASP A 188 -22.26 -14.11 10.51
CA ASP A 188 -21.51 -15.31 10.81
C ASP A 188 -20.01 -14.98 10.94
N PRO A 189 -19.50 -14.78 12.17
CA PRO A 189 -18.09 -14.48 12.42
C PRO A 189 -17.11 -15.55 11.90
N ALA A 190 -17.61 -16.75 11.61
CA ALA A 190 -16.86 -17.84 10.99
C ALA A 190 -16.62 -17.58 9.49
N ARG A 191 -17.48 -16.79 8.84
CA ARG A 191 -17.29 -16.32 7.46
C ARG A 191 -16.47 -15.03 7.46
N LYS A 192 -15.15 -15.16 7.34
CA LYS A 192 -14.30 -14.00 7.03
C LYS A 192 -14.31 -13.73 5.53
N VAL A 193 -14.74 -12.53 5.17
CA VAL A 193 -14.78 -12.05 3.78
C VAL A 193 -13.96 -10.78 3.69
N PHE A 194 -13.03 -10.72 2.74
CA PHE A 194 -12.20 -9.57 2.48
C PHE A 194 -12.75 -8.81 1.28
N ILE A 195 -13.21 -7.58 1.48
CA ILE A 195 -13.69 -6.73 0.37
C ILE A 195 -12.49 -6.08 -0.31
N LEU A 196 -12.45 -6.14 -1.64
CA LEU A 196 -11.53 -5.32 -2.42
C LEU A 196 -12.18 -4.01 -2.85
N TRP A 197 -11.45 -2.93 -2.63
CA TRP A 197 -11.86 -1.57 -2.95
C TRP A 197 -10.97 -0.97 -4.04
N ALA A 198 -11.59 -0.32 -5.02
CA ALA A 198 -10.97 0.56 -6.00
C ALA A 198 -11.34 2.01 -5.68
N GLY A 199 -10.59 2.62 -4.75
CA GLY A 199 -11.02 3.89 -4.15
C GLY A 199 -12.26 3.69 -3.28
N GLU A 200 -13.37 4.37 -3.61
CA GLU A 200 -14.63 4.26 -2.86
C GLU A 200 -15.58 3.18 -3.40
N THR A 201 -15.16 2.45 -4.44
CA THR A 201 -16.00 1.42 -5.08
C THR A 201 -15.52 0.04 -4.66
N ALA A 202 -16.39 -0.75 -4.03
CA ALA A 202 -16.14 -2.17 -3.83
C ALA A 202 -16.22 -2.88 -5.19
N ILE A 203 -15.18 -3.62 -5.55
CA ILE A 203 -15.02 -4.25 -6.87
C ILE A 203 -14.97 -5.78 -6.81
N GLY A 204 -15.05 -6.35 -5.61
CA GLY A 204 -15.07 -7.79 -5.41
C GLY A 204 -14.81 -8.16 -3.96
N TYR A 205 -14.76 -9.45 -3.69
CA TYR A 205 -14.36 -9.97 -2.38
C TYR A 205 -13.59 -11.27 -2.49
N ARG A 206 -12.87 -11.62 -1.43
CA ARG A 206 -12.20 -12.92 -1.24
C ARG A 206 -12.71 -13.56 0.03
N LYS A 207 -13.09 -14.83 -0.02
CA LYS A 207 -13.39 -15.62 1.18
C LYS A 207 -12.08 -16.07 1.80
N ALA A 208 -11.89 -15.86 3.10
CA ALA A 208 -10.77 -16.45 3.82
C ALA A 208 -10.97 -17.98 3.79
N ALA A 209 -10.16 -18.71 3.02
CA ALA A 209 -10.13 -20.16 3.14
C ALA A 209 -9.47 -20.50 4.48
N TRP A 210 -10.08 -21.41 5.24
CA TRP A 210 -9.78 -21.63 6.65
C TRP A 210 -8.36 -22.16 6.94
N ASP A 211 -7.64 -22.72 5.97
CA ASP A 211 -6.35 -23.42 6.24
C ASP A 211 -5.36 -23.47 5.05
N GLU A 212 -5.42 -22.55 4.06
CA GLU A 212 -4.40 -22.57 3.00
C GLU A 212 -3.19 -21.68 3.36
N PRO A 213 -2.01 -22.26 3.69
CA PRO A 213 -0.78 -21.49 3.70
C PRO A 213 -0.53 -20.92 2.30
N LEU A 214 0.15 -19.77 2.24
CA LEU A 214 0.74 -19.17 1.04
C LEU A 214 1.79 -20.11 0.41
N MET A 215 1.37 -21.28 -0.07
CA MET A 215 2.17 -22.14 -0.91
C MET A 215 2.17 -21.48 -2.28
N LEU A 216 3.33 -20.98 -2.72
CA LEU A 216 3.60 -20.69 -4.12
C LEU A 216 3.59 -22.02 -4.88
N PRO A 217 2.53 -22.40 -5.62
CA PRO A 217 2.47 -23.71 -6.24
C PRO A 217 2.99 -23.59 -7.68
N GLU A 218 4.16 -24.15 -7.97
CA GLU A 218 4.62 -24.77 -9.24
C GLU A 218 4.10 -24.29 -10.64
N TRP A 219 3.53 -23.09 -10.79
CA TRP A 219 2.94 -22.61 -12.06
C TRP A 219 3.97 -22.12 -13.06
N LYS A 220 5.26 -22.07 -12.67
CA LYS A 220 6.38 -21.79 -13.56
C LYS A 220 6.44 -22.79 -14.74
N LYS A 221 5.92 -24.01 -14.57
CA LYS A 221 5.82 -25.02 -15.65
C LYS A 221 4.59 -24.88 -16.55
N HIS A 222 3.57 -24.13 -16.13
CA HIS A 222 2.32 -24.01 -16.89
C HIS A 222 2.28 -22.77 -17.81
N LEU A 223 3.13 -21.78 -17.55
CA LEU A 223 3.24 -20.59 -18.40
C LEU A 223 4.09 -20.75 -19.66
N GLU A 224 4.99 -21.74 -19.71
CA GLU A 224 5.76 -22.02 -20.94
C GLU A 224 4.86 -22.53 -22.09
N ASN A 225 3.66 -23.05 -21.80
CA ASN A 225 2.76 -23.61 -22.82
C ASN A 225 1.54 -22.76 -23.17
N LYS A 226 1.30 -21.61 -22.51
CA LYS A 226 0.12 -20.76 -22.79
C LYS A 226 0.43 -19.38 -23.37
N CYS A 227 1.70 -18.93 -23.39
CA CYS A 227 2.06 -17.65 -23.99
C CYS A 227 2.27 -17.66 -25.51
N LEU A 228 2.15 -18.80 -26.20
CA LEU A 228 2.33 -18.90 -27.66
C LEU A 228 1.06 -18.77 -28.52
N LYS A 229 -0.08 -18.38 -27.95
CA LYS A 229 -1.33 -18.22 -28.73
C LYS A 229 -2.01 -16.84 -28.67
N ILE A 230 -1.45 -15.87 -27.95
CA ILE A 230 -2.02 -14.51 -27.85
C ILE A 230 -1.15 -13.45 -28.58
N ILE A 231 -0.12 -13.88 -29.33
CA ILE A 231 0.55 -13.03 -30.33
C ILE A 231 0.44 -13.75 -31.68
N ARG A 232 -0.78 -13.84 -32.20
CA ARG A 232 -1.15 -14.09 -33.60
C ARG A 232 -2.67 -14.26 -33.63
N GLN A 233 -3.37 -13.14 -33.57
CA GLN A 233 -4.63 -12.84 -34.28
C GLN A 233 -5.37 -11.73 -33.53
N GLU A 234 -5.43 -10.58 -34.20
CA GLU A 234 -6.28 -9.39 -34.00
C GLU A 234 -5.95 -8.46 -32.83
#